data_AF-A0A5B6UQS9-F1
#
_entry.id   AF-A0A5B6UQS9-F1
#
_cell.length_a   1.000
_cell.length_b   1.000
_cell.length_c   1.000
_cell.angle_alpha   90.00
_cell.angle_beta   90.00
_cell.angle_gamma   90.00
#
_symmetry.space_group_name_H-M   'P 1'
#
loop_
_entity.id
_entity.type
_entity.pdbx_description
1 polymer ?
#
loop_
_entity_poly.entity_id
_entity_poly.type
_entity_poly.pdbx_seq_one_letter_code
_entity_poly.pdbx_strand_id
1 'polypeptide(L)'
;MSRRQISPSPPFCPSLLFIFSRSSFQRTRKFIKLQMEGLSIADANLVMYLHPSKSRNVSQSILRELGSLLFKFNETFDGVLLAYDVNILDKQAKILFGVHPYFGLRLKANLLLFSPKPDMLLEGKVVKLSQESIHVIVLGFSSAIITAENIRGEFKYRTKDKEELFASKSHKRHVIKVGTMIRFLVKR
;
A
#
# COMPACT_ATOMS: atom_id res chain seq x y z
N MET A 1 -20.58 -22.83 27.91
CA MET A 1 -19.81 -21.60 27.61
C MET A 1 -18.66 -21.96 26.67
N SER A 2 -18.84 -21.70 25.37
CA SER A 2 -17.99 -22.22 24.29
C SER A 2 -16.80 -21.30 24.02
N ARG A 3 -15.58 -21.84 24.16
CA ARG A 3 -14.31 -21.20 23.76
C ARG A 3 -14.27 -21.09 22.23
N ARG A 4 -14.42 -19.88 21.69
CA ARG A 4 -14.08 -19.62 20.28
C ARG A 4 -12.55 -19.55 20.15
N GLN A 5 -11.97 -20.62 19.63
CA GLN A 5 -10.60 -20.60 19.11
C GLN A 5 -10.54 -19.62 17.95
N ILE A 6 -9.68 -18.61 18.07
CA ILE A 6 -9.34 -17.70 16.98
C ILE A 6 -8.36 -18.47 16.09
N SER A 7 -8.82 -18.87 14.90
CA SER A 7 -7.98 -19.48 13.88
C SER A 7 -6.87 -18.52 13.43
N PRO A 8 -5.63 -18.97 13.22
CA PRO A 8 -4.59 -18.13 12.65
C PRO A 8 -4.96 -17.78 11.20
N SER A 9 -4.96 -16.49 10.87
CA SER A 9 -5.09 -16.01 9.49
C SER A 9 -3.91 -16.51 8.65
N PRO A 10 -4.13 -16.89 7.37
CA PRO A 10 -3.07 -17.41 6.53
C PRO A 10 -1.97 -16.35 6.30
N PRO A 11 -0.70 -16.77 6.14
CA PRO A 11 0.41 -15.85 5.91
C PRO A 11 0.24 -15.13 4.57
N PHE A 12 0.33 -13.80 4.62
CA PHE A 12 0.33 -12.93 3.45
C PHE A 12 1.54 -13.27 2.57
N CYS A 13 1.30 -13.77 1.35
CA CYS A 13 2.36 -14.07 0.38
C CYS A 13 2.55 -12.82 -0.50
N PRO A 14 3.69 -12.08 -0.38
CA PRO A 14 3.91 -10.85 -1.15
C PRO A 14 4.05 -11.10 -2.66
N SER A 15 4.28 -12.35 -3.07
CA SER A 15 4.42 -12.77 -4.46
C SER A 15 3.11 -12.67 -5.27
N LEU A 16 1.94 -12.53 -4.63
CA LEU A 16 0.67 -12.41 -5.35
C LEU A 16 0.35 -10.99 -5.86
N LEU A 17 1.15 -9.98 -5.52
CA LEU A 17 0.91 -8.60 -5.97
C LEU A 17 1.22 -8.37 -7.46
N PHE A 18 1.92 -9.29 -8.12
CA PHE A 18 2.49 -9.02 -9.45
C PHE A 18 1.70 -9.57 -10.66
N ILE A 19 0.59 -10.30 -10.49
CA ILE A 19 -0.22 -10.77 -11.63
C ILE A 19 -1.71 -10.57 -11.35
N PHE A 20 -2.19 -9.34 -11.49
CA PHE A 20 -3.63 -9.08 -11.56
C PHE A 20 -4.10 -9.14 -13.01
N SER A 21 -4.76 -10.24 -13.38
CA SER A 21 -5.57 -10.36 -14.59
C SER A 21 -6.78 -9.40 -14.54
N ARG A 22 -7.25 -8.91 -15.69
CA ARG A 22 -8.45 -8.06 -15.81
C ARG A 22 -9.71 -8.64 -15.13
N SER A 23 -9.85 -9.97 -15.10
CA SER A 23 -11.01 -10.63 -14.49
C SER A 23 -10.95 -10.68 -12.95
N SER A 24 -9.77 -10.50 -12.33
CA SER A 24 -9.62 -10.55 -10.88
C SER A 24 -9.93 -9.22 -10.19
N PHE A 25 -9.93 -8.08 -10.89
CA PHE A 25 -10.11 -6.76 -10.27
C PHE A 25 -11.53 -6.48 -9.72
N GLN A 26 -12.58 -7.02 -10.35
CA GLN A 26 -13.97 -6.86 -9.87
C GLN A 26 -14.25 -7.74 -8.64
N ARG A 27 -13.73 -8.97 -8.63
CA ARG A 27 -13.91 -9.92 -7.52
C ARG A 27 -13.14 -9.49 -6.27
N THR A 28 -12.06 -8.75 -6.43
CA THR A 28 -11.20 -8.25 -5.36
C THR A 28 -11.72 -6.99 -4.67
N ARG A 29 -12.73 -6.28 -5.22
CA ARG A 29 -13.33 -5.09 -4.57
C ARG A 29 -13.86 -5.35 -3.16
N LYS A 30 -14.57 -6.47 -2.95
CA LYS A 30 -15.04 -6.87 -1.62
C LYS A 30 -13.92 -7.49 -0.77
N PHE A 31 -12.97 -8.18 -1.40
CA PHE A 31 -11.91 -8.92 -0.69
C PHE A 31 -10.80 -8.00 -0.14
N ILE A 32 -10.43 -6.96 -0.87
CA ILE A 32 -9.36 -6.01 -0.49
C ILE A 32 -9.79 -5.18 0.73
N LYS A 33 -11.06 -4.74 0.78
CA LYS A 33 -11.60 -4.01 1.93
C LYS A 33 -11.62 -4.86 3.22
N LEU A 34 -11.57 -6.20 3.11
CA LEU A 34 -11.56 -7.11 4.24
C LEU A 34 -10.14 -7.38 4.79
N GLN A 35 -9.08 -7.02 4.07
CA GLN A 35 -7.72 -7.45 4.43
C GLN A 35 -6.89 -6.40 5.19
N MET A 36 -7.06 -5.09 4.94
CA MET A 36 -6.46 -4.02 5.76
C MET A 36 -7.17 -2.68 5.56
N GLU A 37 -7.26 -1.90 6.63
CA GLU A 37 -7.68 -0.50 6.55
C GLU A 37 -6.58 0.30 5.81
N GLY A 38 -6.96 1.29 4.99
CA GLY A 38 -6.01 2.06 4.18
C GLY A 38 -5.77 1.56 2.75
N LEU A 39 -6.27 0.37 2.37
CA LEU A 39 -6.37 -0.02 0.96
C LEU A 39 -7.72 0.37 0.37
N SER A 40 -7.70 1.01 -0.80
CA SER A 40 -8.92 1.42 -1.50
C SER A 40 -8.81 1.22 -3.01
N ILE A 41 -9.97 1.01 -3.64
CA ILE A 41 -10.09 1.01 -5.10
C ILE A 41 -10.80 2.28 -5.50
N ALA A 42 -10.20 3.03 -6.42
CA ALA A 42 -10.75 4.26 -6.95
C ALA A 42 -10.98 4.14 -8.47
N ASP A 43 -12.16 4.60 -8.91
CA ASP A 43 -12.47 4.75 -10.33
C ASP A 43 -12.08 6.17 -10.75
N ALA A 44 -11.13 6.29 -11.69
CA ALA A 44 -10.55 7.55 -12.10
C ALA A 44 -10.77 7.81 -13.60
N ASN A 45 -11.25 9.01 -13.92
CA ASN A 45 -11.25 9.53 -15.29
C ASN A 45 -10.03 10.44 -15.43
N LEU A 46 -9.06 10.02 -16.24
CA LEU A 46 -7.78 10.70 -16.40
C LEU A 46 -7.69 11.33 -17.79
N VAL A 47 -6.97 12.44 -17.89
CA VAL A 47 -6.49 12.98 -19.16
C VAL A 47 -4.98 12.90 -19.15
N MET A 48 -4.42 12.17 -20.11
CA MET A 48 -2.98 12.04 -20.26
C MET A 48 -2.51 12.74 -21.52
N TYR A 49 -1.48 13.57 -21.37
CA TYR A 49 -0.85 14.28 -22.49
C TYR A 49 0.42 13.56 -22.90
N LEU A 50 0.49 13.18 -24.18
CA LEU A 50 1.63 12.49 -24.74
C LEU A 50 2.30 13.33 -25.83
N HIS A 51 3.63 13.22 -25.89
CA HIS A 51 4.41 13.84 -26.95
C HIS A 51 4.13 13.13 -28.29
N PRO A 52 4.06 13.83 -29.45
CA PRO A 52 3.74 13.27 -30.76
C PRO A 52 4.63 12.11 -31.18
N SER A 53 5.89 12.07 -30.73
CA SER A 53 6.79 10.93 -30.96
C SER A 53 6.27 9.60 -30.38
N LYS A 54 5.38 9.66 -29.38
CA LYS A 54 4.73 8.51 -28.73
C LYS A 54 3.46 8.04 -29.47
N SER A 55 3.03 8.73 -30.54
CA SER A 55 1.78 8.44 -31.29
C SER A 55 1.72 7.05 -31.91
N ARG A 56 2.85 6.47 -32.31
CA ARG A 56 2.89 5.11 -32.88
C ARG A 56 2.56 4.03 -31.84
N ASN A 57 2.93 4.26 -30.58
CA ASN A 57 2.84 3.29 -29.48
C ASN A 57 2.16 3.91 -28.24
N VAL A 58 0.92 4.38 -28.42
CA VAL A 58 0.15 5.07 -27.37
C VAL A 58 -0.04 4.18 -26.14
N SER A 59 -0.51 2.95 -26.31
CA SER A 59 -0.80 2.05 -25.19
C SER A 59 0.44 1.80 -24.33
N GLN A 60 1.58 1.48 -24.95
CA GLN A 60 2.83 1.28 -24.22
C GLN A 60 3.28 2.55 -23.51
N SER A 61 3.09 3.72 -24.12
CA SER A 61 3.43 5.00 -23.53
C SER A 61 2.60 5.31 -22.29
N ILE A 62 1.30 5.01 -22.32
CA ILE A 62 0.40 5.15 -21.17
C ILE A 62 0.83 4.21 -20.04
N LEU A 63 1.10 2.94 -20.35
CA LEU A 63 1.55 1.96 -19.36
C LEU A 63 2.89 2.35 -18.72
N ARG A 64 3.81 2.93 -19.50
CA ARG A 64 5.07 3.47 -18.95
C ARG A 64 4.84 4.65 -18.02
N GLU A 65 3.96 5.58 -18.40
CA GLU A 65 3.64 6.75 -17.60
C GLU A 65 2.98 6.34 -16.28
N LEU A 66 1.92 5.52 -16.33
CA LEU A 66 1.25 5.00 -15.13
C LEU A 66 2.18 4.10 -14.31
N GLY A 67 3.02 3.29 -14.97
CA GLY A 67 4.03 2.46 -14.32
C GLY A 67 5.04 3.29 -13.51
N SER A 68 5.38 4.50 -13.97
CA SER A 68 6.29 5.40 -13.26
C SER A 68 5.73 5.95 -11.94
N LEU A 69 4.40 5.87 -11.77
CA LEU A 69 3.66 6.30 -10.58
C LEU A 69 3.51 5.18 -9.53
N LEU A 70 3.81 3.93 -9.88
CA LEU A 70 3.70 2.80 -8.96
C LEU A 70 4.64 2.97 -7.76
N PHE A 71 4.14 2.65 -6.57
CA PHE A 71 4.84 2.75 -5.28
C PHE A 71 5.32 4.17 -4.92
N LYS A 72 4.75 5.20 -5.56
CA LYS A 72 4.98 6.61 -5.22
C LYS A 72 3.69 7.25 -4.73
N PHE A 73 3.84 8.13 -3.75
CA PHE A 73 2.74 8.99 -3.33
C PHE A 73 2.41 9.95 -4.49
N ASN A 74 1.13 10.06 -4.79
CA ASN A 74 0.61 10.97 -5.80
C ASN A 74 -0.44 11.86 -5.15
N GLU A 75 -0.20 13.17 -5.18
CA GLU A 75 -1.11 14.18 -4.59
C GLU A 75 -2.50 14.18 -5.25
N THR A 76 -2.59 13.89 -6.54
CA THR A 76 -3.88 13.83 -7.26
C THR A 76 -4.74 12.66 -6.77
N PHE A 77 -4.10 11.55 -6.38
CA PHE A 77 -4.79 10.37 -5.87
C PHE A 77 -4.90 10.34 -4.34
N ASP A 78 -4.25 11.28 -3.65
CA ASP A 78 -4.11 11.32 -2.19
C ASP A 78 -3.68 9.94 -1.61
N GLY A 79 -2.66 9.34 -2.23
CA GLY A 79 -2.21 8.00 -1.85
C GLY A 79 -1.09 7.44 -2.72
N VAL A 80 -0.62 6.27 -2.33
CA VAL A 80 0.40 5.52 -3.07
C VAL A 80 -0.29 4.58 -4.07
N LEU A 81 0.02 4.71 -5.35
CA LEU A 81 -0.52 3.83 -6.39
C LEU A 81 0.16 2.45 -6.35
N LEU A 82 -0.59 1.39 -6.08
CA LEU A 82 -0.06 0.03 -6.00
C LEU A 82 -0.28 -0.77 -7.29
N ALA A 83 -1.43 -0.56 -7.93
CA ALA A 83 -1.79 -1.22 -9.18
C ALA A 83 -2.80 -0.39 -9.94
N TYR A 84 -2.90 -0.62 -11.25
CA TYR A 84 -3.89 0.02 -12.10
C TYR A 84 -4.38 -0.94 -13.18
N ASP A 85 -5.62 -0.73 -13.62
CA ASP A 85 -6.17 -1.28 -14.87
C ASP A 85 -6.75 -0.11 -15.67
N VAL A 86 -6.33 0.04 -16.92
CA VAL A 86 -6.63 1.23 -17.73
C VAL A 86 -7.31 0.85 -19.04
N ASN A 87 -8.29 1.67 -19.41
CA ASN A 87 -9.01 1.62 -20.68
C ASN A 87 -8.90 2.98 -21.38
N ILE A 88 -8.42 2.98 -22.61
CA ILE A 88 -8.36 4.18 -23.46
C ILE A 88 -9.75 4.39 -24.04
N LEU A 89 -10.35 5.55 -23.79
CA LEU A 89 -11.70 5.86 -24.27
C LEU A 89 -11.68 6.47 -25.68
N ASP A 90 -10.68 7.30 -25.94
CA ASP A 90 -10.59 8.05 -27.18
C ASP A 90 -9.97 7.21 -28.31
N LYS A 91 -10.66 7.14 -29.45
CA LYS A 91 -10.12 6.56 -30.70
C LYS A 91 -9.24 7.55 -31.47
N GLN A 92 -9.40 8.84 -31.21
CA GLN A 92 -8.64 9.94 -31.80
C GLN A 92 -8.23 10.92 -30.70
N ALA A 93 -6.98 11.31 -30.67
CA ALA A 93 -6.46 12.21 -29.65
C ALA A 93 -6.74 13.68 -30.00
N LYS A 94 -6.97 14.51 -28.97
CA LYS A 94 -7.10 15.96 -29.15
C LYS A 94 -5.73 16.61 -29.05
N ILE A 95 -5.29 17.28 -30.10
CA ILE A 95 -4.03 18.02 -30.07
C ILE A 95 -4.26 19.31 -29.26
N LEU A 96 -3.44 19.53 -28.26
CA LEU A 96 -3.36 20.81 -27.57
C LEU A 96 -2.59 21.80 -28.44
N PHE A 97 -3.23 22.92 -28.76
CA PHE A 97 -2.61 24.02 -29.48
C PHE A 97 -1.74 24.83 -28.50
N GLY A 98 -0.43 24.92 -28.78
CA GLY A 98 0.58 25.58 -27.95
C GLY A 98 1.98 25.46 -28.57
N VAL A 99 3.03 25.95 -27.88
CA VAL A 99 4.42 25.97 -28.39
C VAL A 99 4.96 24.57 -28.70
N HIS A 100 4.52 23.55 -27.96
CA HIS A 100 4.82 22.15 -28.24
C HIS A 100 3.52 21.38 -28.39
N PRO A 101 3.24 20.75 -29.55
CA PRO A 101 2.01 20.01 -29.73
C PRO A 101 2.07 18.76 -28.87
N TYR A 102 1.21 18.66 -27.86
CA TYR A 102 0.93 17.40 -27.16
C TYR A 102 -0.44 16.92 -27.56
N PHE A 103 -0.67 15.61 -27.55
CA PHE A 103 -2.00 15.06 -27.77
C PHE A 103 -2.55 14.49 -26.47
N GLY A 104 -3.77 14.91 -26.13
CA GLY A 104 -4.51 14.49 -24.95
C GLY A 104 -5.39 13.28 -25.25
N LEU A 105 -5.40 12.33 -24.31
CA LEU A 105 -6.22 11.13 -24.34
C LEU A 105 -7.00 10.98 -23.05
N ARG A 106 -8.29 10.73 -23.15
CA ARG A 106 -9.12 10.36 -22.01
C ARG A 106 -9.00 8.87 -21.71
N LEU A 107 -8.74 8.57 -20.45
CA LEU A 107 -8.57 7.23 -19.93
C LEU A 107 -9.57 7.00 -18.81
N LYS A 108 -10.12 5.79 -18.74
CA LYS A 108 -10.82 5.29 -17.56
C LYS A 108 -9.93 4.27 -16.87
N ALA A 109 -9.58 4.53 -15.62
CA ALA A 109 -8.69 3.66 -14.87
C ALA A 109 -9.34 3.22 -13.56
N ASN A 110 -9.10 1.97 -13.21
CA ASN A 110 -9.32 1.49 -11.85
C ASN A 110 -7.97 1.48 -11.14
N LEU A 111 -7.87 2.18 -10.02
CA LEU A 111 -6.63 2.35 -9.27
C LEU A 111 -6.74 1.60 -7.93
N LEU A 112 -5.71 0.84 -7.57
CA LEU A 112 -5.53 0.32 -6.22
C LEU A 112 -4.58 1.27 -5.48
N LEU A 113 -5.10 1.93 -4.45
CA LEU A 113 -4.40 2.94 -3.69
C LEU A 113 -4.15 2.46 -2.26
N PHE A 114 -2.97 2.76 -1.74
CA PHE A 114 -2.66 2.71 -0.32
C PHE A 114 -2.62 4.14 0.24
N SER A 115 -3.60 4.47 1.08
CA SER A 115 -3.79 5.78 1.69
C SER A 115 -4.22 5.59 3.14
N PRO A 116 -3.27 5.25 4.05
CA PRO A 116 -3.58 5.09 5.46
C PRO A 116 -3.93 6.45 6.08
N LYS A 117 -5.02 6.50 6.85
CA LYS A 117 -5.47 7.69 7.58
C LYS A 117 -5.28 7.48 9.09
N PRO A 118 -5.23 8.55 9.89
CA PRO A 118 -5.24 8.43 11.35
C PRO A 118 -6.35 7.52 11.83
N ASP A 119 -6.07 6.78 12.90
CA ASP A 119 -6.97 5.81 13.56
C ASP A 119 -7.32 4.57 12.72
N MET A 120 -6.73 4.40 11.54
CA MET A 120 -6.82 3.13 10.80
C MET A 120 -5.92 2.06 11.41
N LEU A 121 -6.41 0.82 11.44
CA LEU A 121 -5.65 -0.33 11.91
C LEU A 121 -4.85 -0.97 10.77
N LEU A 122 -3.52 -0.89 10.89
CA LEU A 122 -2.58 -1.50 9.95
C LEU A 122 -1.87 -2.69 10.56
N GLU A 123 -1.40 -3.59 9.70
CA GLU A 123 -0.55 -4.71 10.03
C GLU A 123 0.79 -4.58 9.31
N GLY A 124 1.88 -4.82 10.01
CA GLY A 124 3.22 -4.75 9.42
C GLY A 124 4.23 -5.62 10.15
N LYS A 125 5.34 -5.89 9.46
CA LYS A 125 6.44 -6.71 9.97
C LYS A 125 7.46 -5.83 10.66
N VAL A 126 7.82 -6.16 11.89
CA VAL A 126 8.92 -5.49 12.60
C VAL A 126 10.24 -5.80 11.90
N VAL A 127 10.97 -4.76 11.51
CA VAL A 127 12.26 -4.88 10.82
C VAL A 127 13.44 -4.40 11.65
N LYS A 128 13.20 -3.50 12.59
CA LYS A 128 14.22 -2.99 13.51
C LYS A 128 13.56 -2.60 14.82
N LEU A 129 14.28 -2.79 15.91
CA LEU A 129 13.91 -2.32 17.23
C LEU A 129 14.95 -1.34 17.73
N SER A 130 14.55 -0.50 18.67
CA SER A 130 15.43 0.29 19.50
C SER A 130 14.74 0.50 20.84
N GLN A 131 15.45 1.09 21.81
CA GLN A 131 14.84 1.45 23.09
C GLN A 131 13.69 2.46 22.91
N GLU A 132 13.80 3.35 21.92
CA GLU A 132 12.88 4.47 21.72
C GLU A 132 11.84 4.23 20.60
N SER A 133 11.96 3.14 19.84
CA SER A 133 11.12 2.92 18.67
C SER A 133 10.98 1.47 18.22
N ILE A 134 9.88 1.19 17.53
CA ILE A 134 9.65 -0.03 16.74
C ILE A 134 9.52 0.38 15.28
N HIS A 135 10.42 -0.10 14.42
CA HIS A 135 10.36 0.13 12.99
C HIS A 135 9.64 -1.03 12.29
N VAL A 136 8.68 -0.69 11.46
CA VAL A 136 7.74 -1.63 10.85
C VAL A 136 7.69 -1.40 9.35
N ILE A 137 7.64 -2.47 8.56
CA ILE A 137 7.32 -2.41 7.13
C ILE A 137 5.90 -2.94 6.91
N VAL A 138 5.05 -2.09 6.34
CA VAL A 138 3.67 -2.37 5.93
C VAL A 138 3.66 -2.71 4.44
N LEU A 139 2.97 -3.79 4.07
CA LEU A 139 2.84 -4.29 2.69
C LEU A 139 4.17 -4.54 1.94
N GLY A 140 5.30 -4.56 2.64
CA GLY A 140 6.63 -4.77 2.06
C GLY A 140 7.30 -3.52 1.48
N PHE A 141 6.64 -2.35 1.46
CA PHE A 141 7.21 -1.13 0.88
C PHE A 141 7.06 0.13 1.75
N SER A 142 6.07 0.20 2.63
CA SER A 142 5.78 1.40 3.43
C SER A 142 6.42 1.28 4.81
N SER A 143 7.28 2.25 5.16
CA SER A 143 7.94 2.30 6.47
C SER A 143 7.05 3.05 7.47
N ALA A 144 6.88 2.47 8.66
CA ALA A 144 6.21 3.08 9.79
C ALA A 144 7.10 2.98 11.05
N ILE A 145 7.01 3.98 11.92
CA ILE A 145 7.76 4.05 13.17
C ILE A 145 6.77 4.26 14.31
N ILE A 146 6.84 3.39 15.32
CA ILE A 146 6.08 3.55 16.56
C ILE A 146 7.07 4.01 17.63
N THR A 147 6.93 5.26 18.07
CA THR A 147 7.76 5.89 19.11
C THR A 147 7.41 5.36 20.51
N ALA A 148 8.35 5.44 21.45
CA ALA A 148 8.20 4.91 22.82
C ALA A 148 6.96 5.43 23.56
N GLU A 149 6.60 6.70 23.34
CA GLU A 149 5.36 7.32 23.87
C GLU A 149 4.07 6.63 23.39
N ASN A 150 4.12 5.99 22.22
CA ASN A 150 3.00 5.29 21.59
C ASN A 150 3.05 3.78 21.82
N ILE A 151 4.12 3.26 22.43
CA ILE A 151 4.22 1.85 22.85
C ILE A 151 3.44 1.69 24.15
N ARG A 152 2.63 0.64 24.24
CA ARG A 152 1.84 0.33 25.45
C ARG A 152 2.78 0.11 26.65
N GLY A 153 2.51 0.77 27.77
CA GLY A 153 3.44 0.89 28.90
C GLY A 153 3.85 -0.43 29.60
N GLU A 154 3.10 -1.51 29.39
CA GLU A 154 3.47 -2.84 29.87
C GLU A 154 4.61 -3.48 29.08
N PHE A 155 4.89 -3.05 27.86
CA PHE A 155 6.05 -3.51 27.11
C PHE A 155 7.29 -2.78 27.58
N LYS A 156 8.35 -3.55 27.86
CA LYS A 156 9.66 -3.01 28.18
C LYS A 156 10.70 -3.54 27.24
N TYR A 157 11.55 -2.63 26.80
CA TYR A 157 12.75 -2.94 26.06
C TYR A 157 13.67 -3.81 26.90
N ARG A 158 14.19 -4.86 26.29
CA ARG A 158 15.15 -5.80 26.89
C ARG A 158 16.13 -6.25 25.81
N THR A 159 17.35 -6.51 26.24
CA THR A 159 18.35 -7.20 25.42
C THR A 159 18.54 -8.60 26.01
N LYS A 160 18.27 -9.64 25.23
CA LYS A 160 18.48 -11.03 25.62
C LYS A 160 19.28 -11.74 24.54
N ASP A 161 20.38 -12.40 24.91
CA ASP A 161 21.22 -13.15 23.97
C ASP A 161 21.70 -12.31 22.76
N LYS A 162 21.98 -11.02 22.99
CA LYS A 162 22.30 -9.99 21.97
C LYS A 162 21.16 -9.64 21.01
N GLU A 163 19.95 -10.15 21.24
CA GLU A 163 18.74 -9.74 20.52
C GLU A 163 17.97 -8.66 21.29
N GLU A 164 17.54 -7.65 20.56
CA GLU A 164 16.67 -6.58 21.06
C GLU A 164 15.21 -7.03 20.98
N LEU A 165 14.44 -6.85 22.06
CA LEU A 165 13.04 -7.22 22.11
C LEU A 165 12.24 -6.34 23.06
N PHE A 166 10.94 -6.21 22.80
CA PHE A 166 9.97 -5.69 23.77
C PHE A 166 9.20 -6.85 24.39
N ALA A 167 9.28 -7.00 25.70
CA ALA A 167 8.54 -8.03 26.43
C ALA A 167 7.46 -7.40 27.31
N SER A 168 6.26 -7.98 27.29
CA SER A 168 5.18 -7.58 28.19
C SER A 168 5.50 -7.97 29.64
N LYS A 169 5.32 -7.03 30.58
CA LYS A 169 5.39 -7.28 32.02
C LYS A 169 4.28 -8.22 32.50
N SER A 170 3.07 -8.10 31.93
CA SER A 170 1.90 -8.88 32.36
C SER A 170 1.88 -10.29 31.76
N HIS A 171 2.41 -10.45 30.55
CA HIS A 171 2.39 -11.73 29.83
C HIS A 171 3.78 -12.06 29.28
N LYS A 172 4.57 -12.87 30.01
CA LYS A 172 5.97 -13.20 29.63
C LYS A 172 6.15 -13.82 28.23
N ARG A 173 5.10 -14.42 27.67
CA ARG A 173 5.09 -15.00 26.31
C ARG A 173 4.79 -13.98 25.22
N HIS A 174 4.28 -12.80 25.57
CA HIS A 174 3.99 -11.73 24.62
C HIS A 174 5.25 -10.90 24.42
N VAL A 175 5.94 -11.20 23.32
CA VAL A 175 7.22 -10.60 22.95
C VAL A 175 7.12 -10.06 21.52
N ILE A 176 7.61 -8.85 21.32
CA ILE A 176 7.80 -8.23 20.01
C ILE A 176 9.30 -8.28 19.71
N LYS A 177 9.65 -9.02 18.66
CA LYS A 177 11.02 -9.13 18.13
C LYS A 177 11.04 -8.84 16.63
N VAL A 178 12.23 -8.62 16.07
CA VAL A 178 12.39 -8.52 14.61
C VAL A 178 11.77 -9.75 13.92
N GLY A 179 11.01 -9.50 12.86
CA GLY A 179 10.27 -10.50 12.11
C GLY A 179 8.84 -10.75 12.58
N THR A 180 8.44 -10.22 13.73
CA THR A 180 7.07 -10.35 14.26
C THR A 180 6.09 -9.51 13.44
N MET A 181 4.91 -10.05 13.13
CA MET A 181 3.80 -9.27 12.58
C MET A 181 3.04 -8.60 13.73
N ILE A 182 2.87 -7.28 13.65
CA ILE A 182 2.14 -6.50 14.65
C ILE A 182 1.03 -5.68 14.00
N ARG A 183 -0.04 -5.47 14.76
CA ARG A 183 -1.11 -4.54 14.40
C ARG A 183 -1.02 -3.27 15.23
N PHE A 184 -1.20 -2.14 14.59
CA PHE A 184 -1.09 -0.83 15.23
C PHE A 184 -2.06 0.17 14.59
N LEU A 185 -2.47 1.16 15.36
CA LEU A 185 -3.26 2.28 14.87
C LEU A 185 -2.33 3.34 14.27
N VAL A 186 -2.71 3.89 13.13
CA VAL A 186 -2.00 5.00 12.49
C VAL A 186 -2.16 6.25 13.34
N LYS A 187 -1.02 6.85 13.70
CA LYS A 187 -0.94 8.21 14.27
C LYS A 187 -0.19 9.12 13.31
N ARG A 188 -0.42 10.43 13.45
CA ARG A 188 0.28 11.48 12.69
C ARG A 188 1.77 11.51 13.01
#